data_AF-A0AAV5YWJ9-F1
#
_entry.id   AF-A0AAV5YWJ9-F1
#
_cell.length_a   1.000
_cell.length_b   1.000
_cell.length_c   1.000
_cell.angle_alpha   90.00
_cell.angle_beta   90.00
_cell.angle_gamma   90.00
#
_symmetry.space_group_name_H-M   'P 1'
#
loop_
_entity.id
_entity.type
_entity.pdbx_description
1 polymer ?
#
loop_
_entity_poly.entity_id
_entity_poly.type
_entity_poly.pdbx_seq_one_letter_code
_entity_poly.pdbx_strand_id
1 'polypeptide(L)'
;MISRRGWRRARHAGLVLLVTIYCLFPIYFVLVQSLKTAEEDVFGNPLIVIHPTLENFEELFVPRGEPRGFVGTALRRSYPFFVWLENTLVVFAGTVALTLGAAVAAAYALGRLRPPGYRWWRRVIFATYV
;
A
#
# COMPACT_ATOMS: atom_id res chain seq x y z
N MET A 1 -30.44 1.19 -34.01
CA MET A 1 -29.19 1.92 -34.32
C MET A 1 -28.56 2.41 -33.03
N ILE A 2 -27.47 1.79 -32.57
CA ILE A 2 -26.74 2.25 -31.37
C ILE A 2 -26.11 3.61 -31.70
N SER A 3 -26.54 4.67 -31.01
CA SER A 3 -26.02 6.01 -31.27
C SER A 3 -24.50 6.05 -31.03
N ARG A 4 -23.76 6.82 -31.84
CA ARG A 4 -22.29 7.02 -31.67
C ARG A 4 -21.92 7.47 -30.23
N ARG A 5 -22.86 8.12 -29.53
CA ARG A 5 -22.73 8.50 -28.11
C ARG A 5 -22.84 7.30 -27.16
N GLY A 6 -23.76 6.35 -27.43
CA GLY A 6 -23.91 5.11 -26.66
C GLY A 6 -22.69 4.20 -26.75
N TRP A 7 -22.10 4.06 -27.93
CA TRP A 7 -20.87 3.27 -28.14
C TRP A 7 -19.67 3.83 -27.38
N ARG A 8 -19.49 5.16 -27.38
CA ARG A 8 -18.41 5.81 -26.61
C ARG A 8 -18.57 5.61 -25.10
N ARG A 9 -19.81 5.66 -24.59
CA ARG A 9 -20.10 5.41 -23.17
C ARG A 9 -19.86 3.96 -22.79
N ALA A 10 -20.31 3.01 -23.60
CA ALA A 10 -20.06 1.59 -23.37
C ALA A 10 -18.55 1.27 -23.37
N ARG A 11 -17.80 1.83 -24.33
CA ARG A 11 -16.35 1.68 -24.39
C ARG A 11 -15.64 2.31 -23.18
N HIS A 12 -16.06 3.50 -22.77
CA HIS A 12 -15.51 4.15 -21.59
C HIS A 12 -15.84 3.37 -20.31
N ALA A 13 -17.06 2.86 -20.17
CA ALA A 13 -17.46 2.04 -19.03
C ALA A 13 -16.66 0.74 -18.99
N GLY A 14 -16.45 0.09 -20.14
CA GLY A 14 -15.60 -1.10 -20.24
C GLY A 14 -14.14 -0.83 -19.86
N LEU A 15 -13.57 0.30 -20.31
CA LEU A 15 -12.21 0.70 -19.92
C LEU A 15 -12.10 0.99 -18.42
N VAL A 16 -13.06 1.71 -17.84
CA VAL A 16 -13.09 1.97 -16.39
C VAL A 16 -13.20 0.65 -15.63
N LEU A 17 -14.08 -0.26 -16.04
CA LEU A 17 -14.23 -1.57 -15.40
C LEU A 17 -12.92 -2.37 -15.46
N LEU A 18 -12.25 -2.38 -16.60
CA LEU A 18 -10.96 -3.07 -16.77
C LEU A 18 -9.90 -2.50 -15.83
N VAL A 19 -9.76 -1.17 -15.79
CA VAL A 19 -8.82 -0.49 -14.88
C VAL A 19 -9.14 -0.79 -13.43
N THR A 20 -10.43 -0.76 -13.05
CA THR A 20 -10.87 -1.11 -11.70
C THR A 20 -10.50 -2.55 -11.34
N ILE A 21 -10.77 -3.52 -12.22
CA ILE A 21 -10.40 -4.93 -11.98
C ILE A 21 -8.89 -5.05 -11.84
N TYR A 22 -8.11 -4.38 -12.70
CA TYR A 22 -6.66 -4.38 -12.64
C TYR A 22 -6.12 -3.80 -11.33
N CYS A 23 -6.69 -2.69 -10.85
CA CYS A 23 -6.30 -2.09 -9.57
C CYS A 23 -6.73 -2.91 -8.35
N LEU A 24 -7.87 -3.62 -8.43
CA LEU A 24 -8.37 -4.47 -7.35
C LEU A 24 -7.70 -5.84 -7.30
N PHE A 25 -7.18 -6.34 -8.43
CA PHE A 25 -6.50 -7.62 -8.51
C PHE A 25 -5.38 -7.81 -7.47
N PRO A 26 -4.43 -6.88 -7.26
CA PRO A 26 -3.39 -7.07 -6.24
C PRO A 26 -3.96 -7.12 -4.81
N ILE A 27 -5.02 -6.36 -4.52
CA ILE A 27 -5.70 -6.38 -3.22
C ILE A 27 -6.37 -7.75 -3.01
N TYR A 28 -7.09 -8.23 -4.01
CA TYR A 28 -7.68 -9.56 -4.02
C TYR A 28 -6.62 -10.65 -3.81
N PHE A 29 -5.49 -10.55 -4.52
CA PHE A 29 -4.42 -11.53 -4.46
C PHE A 29 -3.80 -11.63 -3.06
N VAL A 30 -3.49 -10.49 -2.43
CA VAL A 30 -2.96 -10.45 -1.06
C VAL A 30 -3.98 -11.01 -0.06
N LEU A 31 -5.26 -10.69 -0.24
CA LEU A 31 -6.33 -11.23 0.61
C LEU A 31 -6.41 -12.76 0.51
N VAL A 32 -6.39 -13.31 -0.71
CA VAL A 32 -6.37 -14.76 -0.92
C VAL A 32 -5.16 -15.42 -0.27
N GLN A 33 -3.95 -14.90 -0.46
CA GLN A 33 -2.76 -15.49 0.17
C GLN A 33 -2.82 -15.43 1.70
N SER A 34 -3.33 -14.33 2.27
CA SER A 34 -3.39 -14.19 3.73
C SER A 34 -4.31 -15.21 4.41
N LEU A 35 -5.29 -15.76 3.69
CA LEU A 35 -6.25 -16.74 4.20
C LEU A 35 -5.84 -18.19 3.95
N LYS A 36 -4.79 -18.44 3.17
CA LYS A 36 -4.33 -19.80 2.87
C LYS A 36 -3.56 -20.43 4.00
N THR A 37 -3.66 -21.74 4.11
CA THR A 37 -2.73 -22.53 4.92
C THR A 37 -1.34 -22.55 4.28
N ALA A 38 -0.29 -22.82 5.07
CA ALA A 38 1.08 -22.91 4.55
C ALA A 38 1.25 -23.99 3.46
N GLU A 39 0.49 -25.08 3.53
CA GLU A 39 0.48 -26.15 2.52
C GLU A 39 -0.19 -25.67 1.22
N GLU A 40 -1.34 -25.00 1.33
CA GLU A 40 -2.08 -24.49 0.18
C GLU A 40 -1.35 -23.33 -0.53
N ASP A 41 -0.56 -22.54 0.19
CA ASP A 41 0.27 -21.48 -0.40
C ASP A 41 1.38 -22.06 -1.30
N VAL A 42 2.00 -23.17 -0.89
CA VAL A 42 3.11 -23.79 -1.63
C VAL A 42 2.63 -24.68 -2.77
N PHE A 43 1.57 -25.46 -2.57
CA PHE A 43 1.14 -26.50 -3.52
C PHE A 43 -0.23 -26.24 -4.17
N GLY A 44 -0.98 -25.24 -3.70
CA GLY A 44 -2.34 -24.95 -4.15
C GLY A 44 -2.42 -23.96 -5.32
N ASN A 45 -3.66 -23.57 -5.67
CA ASN A 45 -3.91 -22.58 -6.73
C ASN A 45 -3.60 -21.17 -6.22
N PRO A 46 -2.78 -20.35 -6.90
CA PRO A 46 -2.44 -19.01 -6.44
C PRO A 46 -3.63 -18.04 -6.37
N LEU A 47 -4.71 -18.26 -7.13
CA LEU A 47 -5.80 -17.30 -7.27
C LEU A 47 -7.03 -17.61 -6.41
N ILE A 48 -7.14 -18.81 -5.84
CA ILE A 48 -8.34 -19.27 -5.14
C ILE A 48 -7.92 -19.91 -3.82
N VAL A 49 -8.68 -19.65 -2.76
CA VAL A 49 -8.55 -20.32 -1.46
C VAL A 49 -9.62 -21.41 -1.34
N ILE A 50 -9.20 -22.62 -1.00
CA ILE A 50 -10.03 -23.81 -0.82
C ILE A 50 -10.34 -23.97 0.67
N HIS A 51 -9.34 -23.80 1.54
CA HIS A 51 -9.47 -23.95 2.98
C HIS A 51 -9.10 -22.63 3.68
N PRO A 52 -10.04 -21.68 3.80
CA PRO A 52 -9.76 -20.38 4.41
C PRO A 52 -9.50 -20.55 5.91
N THR A 53 -8.39 -19.99 6.37
CA THR A 53 -7.94 -20.01 7.77
C THR A 53 -7.45 -18.62 8.21
N LEU A 54 -7.41 -18.40 9.53
CA LEU A 54 -6.88 -17.17 10.13
C LEU A 54 -5.53 -17.36 10.82
N GLU A 55 -4.90 -18.51 10.61
CA GLU A 55 -3.69 -18.91 11.33
C GLU A 55 -2.53 -17.94 11.09
N ASN A 56 -2.38 -17.45 9.85
CA ASN A 56 -1.38 -16.43 9.50
C ASN A 56 -1.54 -15.13 10.29
N PHE A 57 -2.77 -14.78 10.67
CA PHE A 57 -3.03 -13.61 11.51
C PHE A 57 -2.75 -13.90 12.98
N GLU A 58 -3.13 -15.08 13.47
CA GLU A 58 -2.87 -15.47 14.86
C GLU A 58 -1.37 -15.51 15.18
N GLU A 59 -0.53 -15.91 14.22
CA GLU A 59 0.93 -15.88 14.34
C GLU A 59 1.51 -14.47 14.56
N LEU A 60 0.80 -13.40 14.16
CA LEU A 60 1.23 -12.02 14.40
C LEU A 60 1.05 -11.59 15.86
N PHE A 61 0.10 -12.21 16.58
CA PHE A 61 -0.29 -11.83 17.94
C PHE A 61 0.29 -12.75 19.01
N VAL A 62 0.33 -14.06 18.72
CA VAL A 62 0.84 -15.07 19.62
C VAL A 62 2.02 -15.75 18.93
N PRO A 63 3.26 -15.56 19.40
CA PRO A 63 4.42 -16.28 18.90
C PRO A 63 4.25 -17.77 19.17
N ARG A 64 3.58 -18.48 18.27
CA ARG A 64 3.51 -19.94 18.30
C ARG A 64 4.89 -20.42 17.90
N GLY A 65 5.73 -20.73 18.89
CA GLY A 65 7.06 -21.31 18.69
C GLY A 65 7.04 -22.74 18.14
N GLU A 66 5.97 -23.09 17.44
CA GLU A 66 5.61 -24.42 17.00
C GLU A 66 6.13 -24.61 15.56
N PRO A 67 7.02 -25.60 15.34
CA PRO A 67 7.60 -25.84 14.03
C PRO A 67 6.54 -26.40 13.09
N ARG A 68 5.98 -25.54 12.24
CA ARG A 68 5.18 -25.97 11.09
C ARG A 68 6.14 -26.52 10.03
N GLY A 69 6.30 -27.85 9.97
CA GLY A 69 7.00 -28.53 8.85
C GLY A 69 6.27 -28.23 7.54
N PHE A 70 6.93 -27.87 6.42
CA PHE A 70 7.93 -28.65 5.65
C PHE A 70 9.33 -28.04 5.54
N VAL A 71 9.55 -26.83 6.07
CA VAL A 71 10.90 -26.23 6.21
C VAL A 71 11.30 -26.40 7.68
N GLY A 72 11.77 -27.59 8.03
CA GLY A 72 11.97 -28.00 9.43
C GLY A 72 12.75 -26.98 10.26
N THR A 73 12.32 -26.74 11.51
CA THR A 73 13.00 -26.10 12.67
C THR A 73 13.83 -24.80 12.47
N ALA A 74 14.11 -24.36 11.26
CA ALA A 74 15.03 -23.27 10.89
C ALA A 74 14.36 -21.89 10.97
N LEU A 75 13.04 -21.83 11.12
CA LEU A 75 12.27 -20.59 11.19
C LEU A 75 11.38 -20.56 12.44
N ARG A 76 11.97 -20.64 13.64
CA ARG A 76 11.34 -20.05 14.83
C ARG A 76 11.35 -18.54 14.65
N ARG A 77 10.42 -18.02 13.85
CA ARG A 77 10.37 -16.61 13.50
C ARG A 77 9.42 -15.90 14.45
N SER A 78 9.97 -15.39 15.54
CA SER A 78 9.25 -14.39 16.33
C SER A 78 9.26 -13.09 15.54
N TYR A 79 8.13 -12.73 14.93
CA TYR A 79 7.97 -11.44 14.26
C TYR A 79 7.55 -10.40 15.31
N PRO A 80 8.37 -9.38 15.61
CA PRO A 80 7.97 -8.31 16.51
C PRO A 80 7.04 -7.34 15.78
N PHE A 81 5.87 -7.84 15.34
CA PHE A 81 4.91 -7.13 14.50
C PHE A 81 4.50 -5.78 15.11
N PHE A 82 4.18 -5.77 16.41
CA PHE A 82 3.80 -4.55 17.12
C PHE A 82 4.92 -3.50 17.13
N VAL A 83 6.17 -3.91 17.34
CA VAL A 83 7.32 -3.00 17.32
C VAL A 83 7.49 -2.40 15.92
N TRP A 84 7.33 -3.20 14.87
CA TRP A 84 7.40 -2.71 13.49
C TRP A 84 6.26 -1.77 13.14
N LEU A 85 5.04 -2.09 13.59
CA LEU A 85 3.86 -1.26 13.39
C LEU A 85 4.02 0.08 14.10
N GLU A 86 4.43 0.08 15.36
CA GLU A 86 4.70 1.28 16.15
C GLU A 86 5.79 2.15 15.51
N ASN A 87 6.93 1.56 15.15
CA ASN A 87 8.00 2.28 14.47
C ASN A 87 7.52 2.91 13.16
N THR A 88 6.74 2.18 12.36
CA THR A 88 6.19 2.69 11.10
C THR A 88 5.23 3.85 11.35
N LEU A 89 4.34 3.73 12.34
CA LEU A 89 3.40 4.80 12.69
C LEU A 89 4.10 6.05 13.20
N VAL A 90 5.10 5.90 14.07
CA VAL A 90 5.88 7.02 14.63
C VAL A 90 6.68 7.71 13.53
N VAL A 91 7.40 6.95 12.70
CA VAL A 91 8.17 7.51 11.59
C VAL A 91 7.26 8.19 10.58
N PHE A 92 6.17 7.54 10.18
CA PHE A 92 5.19 8.11 9.25
C PHE A 92 4.60 9.42 9.78
N ALA A 93 4.04 9.41 10.99
CA ALA A 93 3.41 10.59 11.58
C ALA A 93 4.42 11.72 11.80
N GLY A 94 5.62 11.39 12.28
CA GLY A 94 6.71 12.34 12.48
C GLY A 94 7.16 12.98 11.17
N THR A 95 7.42 12.19 10.14
CA THR A 95 7.79 12.70 8.82
C THR A 95 6.69 13.56 8.22
N VAL A 96 5.42 13.12 8.26
CA VAL A 96 4.29 13.91 7.75
C VAL A 96 4.18 15.25 8.48
N ALA A 97 4.25 15.26 9.81
CA ALA A 97 4.15 16.48 10.59
C ALA A 97 5.29 17.46 10.30
N LEU A 98 6.53 16.97 10.23
CA LEU A 98 7.71 17.78 9.94
C LEU A 98 7.67 18.33 8.51
N THR A 99 7.39 17.48 7.52
CA THR A 99 7.32 17.87 6.11
C THR A 99 6.19 18.87 5.90
N LEU A 100 5.00 18.63 6.46
CA LEU A 100 3.87 19.54 6.33
C LEU A 100 4.16 20.88 7.03
N GLY A 101 4.71 20.86 8.24
CA GLY A 101 5.07 22.07 8.98
C GLY A 101 6.07 22.94 8.21
N ALA A 102 7.14 22.32 7.69
CA ALA A 102 8.12 23.02 6.87
C ALA A 102 7.51 23.53 5.55
N ALA A 103 6.71 22.70 4.87
CA ALA A 103 6.06 23.06 3.60
C ALA A 103 5.09 24.24 3.78
N VAL A 104 4.28 24.24 4.85
CA VAL A 104 3.34 25.32 5.14
C VAL A 104 4.08 26.61 5.47
N ALA A 105 5.12 26.57 6.31
CA ALA A 105 5.93 27.74 6.64
C ALA A 105 6.61 28.32 5.38
N ALA A 106 7.21 27.46 4.55
CA ALA A 106 7.84 27.87 3.29
C ALA A 106 6.82 28.46 2.30
N ALA A 107 5.66 27.82 2.14
CA ALA A 107 4.59 28.30 1.26
C ALA A 107 4.06 29.66 1.73
N TYR A 108 3.87 29.86 3.04
CA TYR A 108 3.44 31.13 3.60
C TYR A 108 4.47 32.23 3.36
N ALA A 109 5.75 31.97 3.63
CA ALA A 109 6.83 32.93 3.41
C ALA A 109 6.93 33.36 1.94
N LEU A 110 6.86 32.40 1.00
CA LEU A 110 6.92 32.69 -0.43
C LEU A 110 5.66 33.39 -0.96
N GLY A 111 4.48 33.05 -0.44
CA GLY A 111 3.21 33.60 -0.88
C GLY A 111 2.89 34.99 -0.32
N ARG A 112 3.14 35.20 0.98
CA ARG A 112 2.75 36.42 1.71
C ARG A 112 3.92 37.36 1.99
N LEU A 113 5.05 36.85 2.51
CA LEU A 113 6.18 37.69 2.95
C LEU A 113 7.10 38.11 1.80
N ARG A 114 7.21 37.28 0.75
CA ARG A 114 8.00 37.54 -0.48
C ARG A 114 9.43 38.04 -0.16
N PRO A 115 10.24 37.25 0.57
CA PRO A 115 11.60 37.64 0.94
C PRO A 115 12.48 37.94 -0.28
N PRO A 116 13.57 38.72 -0.13
CA PRO A 116 14.49 38.98 -1.23
C PRO A 116 14.99 37.65 -1.84
N GLY A 117 14.90 37.53 -3.17
CA GLY A 117 15.23 36.30 -3.89
C GLY A 117 14.08 35.29 -4.08
N TYR A 118 12.85 35.56 -3.60
CA TYR A 118 11.72 34.62 -3.68
C TYR A 118 11.40 34.08 -5.10
N ARG A 119 11.68 34.86 -6.15
CA ARG A 119 11.45 34.44 -7.55
C ARG A 119 12.35 33.29 -7.97
N TRP A 120 13.59 33.24 -7.47
CA TRP A 120 14.55 32.20 -7.79
C TRP A 120 14.19 30.90 -7.05
N TRP A 121 13.93 30.98 -5.74
CA TRP A 121 13.44 29.86 -4.93
C TRP A 121 12.18 29.22 -5.50
N ARG A 122 11.20 30.03 -5.92
CA ARG A 122 9.98 29.53 -6.54
C ARG A 122 10.27 28.74 -7.82
N ARG A 123 11.18 29.21 -8.67
CA ARG A 123 11.55 28.52 -9.92
C ARG A 123 12.27 27.21 -9.65
N VAL A 124 13.19 27.18 -8.68
CA VAL A 124 13.91 25.96 -8.29
C VAL A 124 12.93 24.89 -7.81
N ILE A 125 11.98 25.26 -6.93
CA ILE A 125 10.96 24.34 -6.45
C ILE A 125 10.10 23.80 -7.60
N PHE A 126 9.66 24.65 -8.54
CA PHE A 126 8.90 24.16 -9.70
C PHE A 126 9.73 23.28 -10.65
N ALA A 127 11.02 23.57 -10.83
CA ALA A 127 11.90 22.75 -11.65
C ALA A 127 12.12 21.36 -11.07
N THR A 128 12.05 21.19 -9.74
CA THR A 128 12.11 19.86 -9.12
C THR A 128 10.84 19.03 -9.24
N TYR A 129 9.72 19.62 -9.68
CA TYR A 129 8.42 18.95 -9.82
C TYR A 129 8.09 18.53 -11.27
N VAL A 130 8.90 18.94 -12.25
CA VAL A 130 8.76 18.60 -13.69
C VAL A 130 9.85 17.62 -14.09
#